data_AF-I2FX42-F1
#
_entry.id   AF-I2FX42-F1
#
_cell.length_a   1.000
_cell.length_b   1.000
_cell.length_c   1.000
_cell.angle_alpha   90.00
_cell.angle_beta   90.00
_cell.angle_gamma   90.00
#
_symmetry.space_group_name_H-M   'P 1'
#
loop_
_entity.id
_entity.type
_entity.pdbx_description
1 polymer ?
#
loop_
_entity_poly.entity_id
_entity_poly.type
_entity_poly.pdbx_seq_one_letter_code
_entity_poly.pdbx_strand_id
1 'polypeptide(L)'
;MVVTRSRASISASSPSKRKATSSPKAKSTTSKASSSKETLDSDTGDKRPKATSIRKPRSGTSKPTPAPKFAYDLPYNHLCLRTNPHLYRTGIGEQGVLMVEPYKSEILPHWRFKNPPAARESSSKLYSIFCSYLEEDDFVGADMTRKFIQMGYTRARRYSNHKGGKKYIYGEGKGKDGRKEIPRLEVADQDAEKVEAAKIFKWVLNEECWGNEKYVRLREEHLEWAREREVPREDGEEVREALLKDPAEERVVRKW
;
A
#
# COMPACT_ATOMS: atom_id res chain seq x y z
N MET A 1 -33.32 -22.93 44.97
CA MET A 1 -32.64 -24.10 45.59
C MET A 1 -31.14 -23.93 45.44
N VAL A 2 -30.45 -23.94 46.57
CA VAL A 2 -29.00 -23.71 46.76
C VAL A 2 -28.33 -25.05 46.96
N VAL A 3 -27.26 -25.38 46.20
CA VAL A 3 -26.25 -26.42 46.52
C VAL A 3 -24.97 -26.08 45.71
N THR A 4 -24.05 -25.27 46.23
CA THR A 4 -22.74 -25.59 46.87
C THR A 4 -21.64 -26.24 46.01
N ARG A 5 -20.59 -25.43 45.77
CA ARG A 5 -19.11 -25.65 45.76
C ARG A 5 -18.53 -27.07 45.58
N SER A 6 -17.49 -27.16 44.73
CA SER A 6 -16.20 -27.72 45.15
C SER A 6 -15.03 -27.12 44.37
N ARG A 7 -13.91 -26.89 45.09
CA ARG A 7 -12.65 -26.28 44.68
C ARG A 7 -11.57 -27.32 44.95
N ALA A 8 -10.68 -27.57 43.99
CA ALA A 8 -9.41 -28.26 44.25
C ALA A 8 -8.30 -27.63 43.41
N SER A 9 -7.42 -26.92 44.11
CA SER A 9 -6.04 -26.60 43.74
C SER A 9 -5.17 -27.84 43.80
N ILE A 10 -4.03 -27.88 43.09
CA ILE A 10 -2.69 -28.26 43.61
C ILE A 10 -1.60 -28.13 42.51
N SER A 11 -0.54 -27.40 42.90
CA SER A 11 0.90 -27.55 42.65
C SER A 11 1.56 -27.37 41.28
N ALA A 12 2.56 -26.48 41.34
CA ALA A 12 3.68 -26.27 40.45
C ALA A 12 4.74 -27.39 40.52
N SER A 13 5.55 -27.48 39.45
CA SER A 13 6.94 -27.93 39.53
C SER A 13 7.70 -27.66 38.21
N SER A 14 8.56 -26.64 38.22
CA SER A 14 9.86 -26.57 37.52
C SER A 14 10.92 -27.13 38.51
N PRO A 15 12.07 -27.72 38.09
CA PRO A 15 13.09 -27.05 37.27
C PRO A 15 13.97 -27.99 36.38
N SER A 16 14.85 -27.43 35.53
CA SER A 16 16.30 -27.74 35.60
C SER A 16 17.13 -26.99 34.55
N LYS A 17 18.23 -26.40 35.02
CA LYS A 17 19.31 -25.74 34.27
C LYS A 17 20.29 -26.79 33.70
N ARG A 18 20.84 -26.55 32.51
CA ARG A 18 22.23 -26.94 32.17
C ARG A 18 22.95 -25.81 31.44
N LYS A 19 24.26 -25.74 31.69
CA LYS A 19 25.19 -24.61 31.49
C LYS A 19 26.39 -25.10 30.65
N ALA A 20 26.99 -24.17 29.89
CA ALA A 20 28.33 -24.18 29.26
C ALA A 20 28.54 -25.20 28.11
N THR A 21 29.23 -24.88 27.00
CA THR A 21 30.64 -24.44 26.89
C THR A 21 30.95 -23.63 25.61
N SER A 22 32.19 -23.13 25.54
CA SER A 22 32.80 -22.04 24.77
C SER A 22 33.50 -22.37 23.44
N SER A 23 33.52 -21.40 22.50
CA SER A 23 34.61 -20.91 21.58
C SER A 23 35.41 -21.89 20.67
N PRO A 24 36.10 -21.47 19.56
CA PRO A 24 36.63 -20.13 19.25
C PRO A 24 36.58 -19.60 17.78
N LYS A 25 36.89 -18.29 17.72
CA LYS A 25 37.43 -17.41 16.66
C LYS A 25 38.17 -18.02 15.45
N ALA A 26 37.97 -17.45 14.26
CA ALA A 26 38.97 -17.32 13.20
C ALA A 26 38.93 -15.92 12.55
N LYS A 27 40.12 -15.40 12.20
CA LYS A 27 40.46 -14.03 11.76
C LYS A 27 40.59 -13.94 10.23
N SER A 28 40.46 -12.70 9.74
CA SER A 28 41.14 -12.04 8.59
C SER A 28 40.97 -12.67 7.21
N THR A 29 40.68 -11.91 6.16
CA THR A 29 41.72 -11.15 5.45
C THR A 29 41.24 -9.81 4.86
N THR A 30 42.12 -8.84 5.02
CA THR A 30 42.24 -7.56 4.33
C THR A 30 42.52 -7.73 2.84
N SER A 31 41.93 -6.88 1.99
CA SER A 31 42.51 -6.48 0.71
C SER A 31 42.60 -4.95 0.65
N LYS A 32 43.80 -4.44 0.36
CA LYS A 32 44.15 -3.03 0.27
C LYS A 32 45.02 -2.86 -0.97
N ALA A 33 44.76 -1.77 -1.71
CA ALA A 33 45.58 -1.14 -2.76
C ALA A 33 45.74 -1.99 -4.06
N SER A 34 45.72 -1.41 -5.25
CA SER A 34 46.58 -0.31 -5.67
C SER A 34 46.03 0.42 -6.90
N SER A 35 46.29 1.72 -6.91
CA SER A 35 46.19 2.65 -8.03
C SER A 35 47.51 2.60 -8.81
N SER A 36 47.46 2.59 -10.14
CA SER A 36 48.55 3.13 -10.96
C SER A 36 48.00 3.71 -12.26
N LYS A 37 48.22 5.01 -12.38
CA LYS A 37 48.00 5.88 -13.53
C LYS A 37 49.32 5.88 -14.30
N GLU A 38 49.31 5.68 -15.61
CA GLU A 38 50.38 6.18 -16.48
C GLU A 38 49.91 6.34 -17.92
N THR A 39 50.56 7.28 -18.59
CA THR A 39 50.06 8.11 -19.69
C THR A 39 50.85 7.90 -20.99
N LEU A 40 50.21 8.33 -22.09
CA LEU A 40 50.78 8.81 -23.37
C LEU A 40 51.43 7.78 -24.31
N ASP A 41 50.89 7.64 -25.53
CA ASP A 41 51.60 8.13 -26.72
C ASP A 41 50.69 8.32 -27.96
N SER A 42 51.11 9.29 -28.77
CA SER A 42 51.03 9.46 -30.23
C SER A 42 49.69 9.53 -30.98
N ASP A 43 49.42 10.77 -31.37
CA ASP A 43 48.88 11.27 -32.65
C ASP A 43 49.21 10.43 -33.90
N THR A 44 48.19 10.08 -34.69
CA THR A 44 48.23 10.09 -36.18
C THR A 44 46.78 10.05 -36.68
N GLY A 45 46.39 11.08 -37.44
CA GLY A 45 45.07 11.17 -38.07
C GLY A 45 44.91 10.24 -39.27
N ASP A 46 43.72 9.68 -39.44
CA ASP A 46 43.20 9.40 -40.78
C ASP A 46 41.65 9.48 -40.81
N LYS A 47 41.15 10.06 -41.89
CA LYS A 47 39.76 10.51 -42.07
C LYS A 47 38.86 9.35 -42.49
N ARG A 48 37.89 8.99 -41.66
CA ARG A 48 36.82 8.04 -42.01
C ARG A 48 35.56 8.78 -42.51
N PRO A 49 34.95 8.40 -43.65
CA PRO A 49 33.81 9.11 -44.21
C PRO A 49 32.53 8.93 -43.36
N LYS A 50 31.75 10.01 -43.24
CA LYS A 50 30.48 10.06 -42.51
C LYS A 50 29.42 9.22 -43.23
N ALA A 51 28.96 8.15 -42.58
CA ALA A 51 27.80 7.40 -43.00
C ALA A 51 26.52 8.23 -42.81
N THR A 52 25.80 8.48 -43.90
CA THR A 52 24.51 9.17 -43.92
C THR A 52 23.44 8.23 -43.34
N SER A 53 23.05 8.48 -42.09
CA SER A 53 21.95 7.78 -41.44
C SER A 53 20.62 8.26 -42.01
N ILE A 54 19.99 7.44 -42.86
CA ILE A 54 18.61 7.61 -43.30
C ILE A 54 17.72 7.44 -42.06
N ARG A 55 17.15 8.55 -41.56
CA ARG A 55 16.20 8.54 -40.45
C ARG A 55 14.85 8.02 -40.95
N LYS A 56 14.45 6.85 -40.44
CA LYS A 56 13.09 6.30 -40.57
C LYS A 56 12.09 7.28 -39.91
N PRO A 57 10.90 7.55 -40.50
CA PRO A 57 9.95 8.49 -39.92
C PRO A 57 9.48 7.96 -38.56
N ARG A 58 9.55 8.82 -37.54
CA ARG A 58 8.98 8.54 -36.22
C ARG A 58 7.47 8.57 -36.38
N SER A 59 6.82 7.41 -36.18
CA SER A 59 5.38 7.38 -35.94
C SER A 59 5.09 8.29 -34.75
N GLY A 60 4.22 9.27 -34.97
CA GLY A 60 3.75 10.14 -33.90
C GLY A 60 2.97 9.29 -32.90
N THR A 61 3.60 8.90 -31.81
CA THR A 61 2.87 8.37 -30.66
C THR A 61 2.13 9.56 -30.04
N SER A 62 0.82 9.61 -30.26
CA SER A 62 -0.05 10.46 -29.45
C SER A 62 0.27 10.17 -27.98
N LYS A 63 0.46 11.23 -27.17
CA LYS A 63 0.65 11.06 -25.73
C LYS A 63 -0.55 10.26 -25.19
N PRO A 64 -0.34 9.18 -24.43
CA PRO A 64 -1.44 8.41 -23.87
C PRO A 64 -2.31 9.35 -23.02
N THR A 65 -3.62 9.34 -23.26
CA THR A 65 -4.59 10.09 -22.46
C THR A 65 -4.43 9.66 -21.00
N PRO A 66 -4.29 10.61 -20.05
CA PRO A 66 -4.13 10.26 -18.65
C PRO A 66 -5.34 9.45 -18.17
N ALA A 67 -5.08 8.43 -17.36
CA ALA A 67 -6.15 7.62 -16.77
C ALA A 67 -7.16 8.51 -16.03
N PRO A 68 -8.46 8.17 -16.05
CA PRO A 68 -9.48 9.01 -15.45
C PRO A 68 -9.26 9.21 -13.95
N LYS A 69 -9.61 10.39 -13.44
CA LYS A 69 -9.53 10.70 -12.00
C LYS A 69 -10.54 9.86 -11.21
N PHE A 70 -10.25 9.62 -9.93
CA PHE A 70 -11.20 9.00 -9.00
C PHE A 70 -12.49 9.84 -8.91
N ALA A 71 -13.65 9.19 -9.05
CA ALA A 71 -14.96 9.84 -9.08
C ALA A 71 -15.49 10.10 -7.65
N TYR A 72 -15.06 11.21 -7.04
CA TYR A 72 -15.41 11.53 -5.65
C TYR A 72 -16.90 11.81 -5.42
N ASP A 73 -17.62 12.20 -6.47
CA ASP A 73 -19.00 12.65 -6.39
C ASP A 73 -20.00 11.47 -6.39
N LEU A 74 -19.52 10.23 -6.57
CA LEU A 74 -20.41 9.07 -6.51
C LEU A 74 -20.88 8.78 -5.06
N PRO A 75 -22.15 8.37 -4.88
CA PRO A 75 -22.74 8.08 -3.57
C PRO A 75 -22.31 6.68 -3.08
N TYR A 76 -21.01 6.47 -2.86
CA TYR A 76 -20.44 5.16 -2.52
C TYR A 76 -21.08 4.49 -1.29
N ASN A 77 -21.61 5.27 -0.35
CA ASN A 77 -22.33 4.78 0.82
C ASN A 77 -23.68 4.12 0.47
N HIS A 78 -24.24 4.38 -0.71
CA HIS A 78 -25.46 3.77 -1.25
C HIS A 78 -25.20 2.78 -2.41
N LEU A 79 -23.93 2.57 -2.80
CA LEU A 79 -23.58 1.67 -3.89
C LEU A 79 -23.01 0.34 -3.38
N CYS A 80 -23.06 -0.71 -4.20
CA CYS A 80 -22.30 -1.94 -4.00
C CYS A 80 -21.35 -2.13 -5.19
N LEU A 81 -20.06 -1.88 -4.97
CA LEU A 81 -19.07 -1.94 -6.06
C LEU A 81 -18.63 -3.37 -6.36
N ARG A 82 -19.07 -4.35 -5.55
CA ARG A 82 -18.97 -5.78 -5.89
C ARG A 82 -19.94 -6.16 -7.00
N THR A 83 -21.19 -5.72 -6.92
CA THR A 83 -22.20 -6.00 -7.96
C THR A 83 -22.09 -5.03 -9.12
N ASN A 84 -21.57 -3.83 -8.89
CA ASN A 84 -21.38 -2.78 -9.90
C ASN A 84 -19.90 -2.33 -10.01
N PRO A 85 -18.96 -3.23 -10.35
CA PRO A 85 -17.52 -2.90 -10.38
C PRO A 85 -17.15 -1.88 -11.46
N HIS A 86 -17.99 -1.73 -12.50
CA HIS A 86 -17.82 -0.75 -13.56
C HIS A 86 -17.97 0.72 -13.08
N LEU A 87 -18.51 0.96 -11.89
CA LEU A 87 -18.56 2.30 -11.29
C LEU A 87 -17.24 2.69 -10.61
N TYR A 88 -16.30 1.74 -10.47
CA TYR A 88 -14.98 2.02 -9.89
C TYR A 88 -14.02 2.63 -10.91
N ARG A 89 -13.19 3.58 -10.47
CA ARG A 89 -12.04 4.11 -11.20
C ARG A 89 -10.84 4.15 -10.26
N THR A 90 -9.69 3.66 -10.69
CA THR A 90 -8.48 3.61 -9.85
C THR A 90 -7.95 5.02 -9.51
N GLY A 91 -8.07 5.43 -8.26
CA GLY A 91 -7.49 6.67 -7.76
C GLY A 91 -5.97 6.59 -7.50
N ILE A 92 -5.30 7.75 -7.42
CA ILE A 92 -3.86 7.84 -7.14
C ILE A 92 -3.58 7.47 -5.68
N GLY A 93 -2.62 6.56 -5.44
CA GLY A 93 -2.25 6.12 -4.09
C GLY A 93 -3.46 5.52 -3.34
N GLU A 94 -3.86 6.17 -2.25
CA GLU A 94 -4.94 5.76 -1.33
C GLU A 94 -6.29 6.40 -1.61
N GLN A 95 -6.43 7.19 -2.69
CA GLN A 95 -7.71 7.80 -3.04
C GLN A 95 -8.83 6.74 -3.15
N GLY A 96 -9.98 7.03 -2.53
CA GLY A 96 -11.15 6.16 -2.49
C GLY A 96 -11.16 5.07 -1.40
N VAL A 97 -10.03 4.81 -0.73
CA VAL A 97 -9.89 3.62 0.15
C VAL A 97 -10.90 3.55 1.30
N LEU A 98 -11.36 4.70 1.81
CA LEU A 98 -12.36 4.80 2.87
C LEU A 98 -13.77 5.15 2.35
N MET A 99 -14.03 5.00 1.05
CA MET A 99 -15.31 5.33 0.42
C MET A 99 -15.96 4.10 -0.22
N VAL A 100 -15.18 3.30 -0.95
CA VAL A 100 -15.69 2.20 -1.78
C VAL A 100 -16.26 1.05 -0.93
N GLU A 101 -17.56 0.81 -1.04
CA GLU A 101 -18.29 -0.26 -0.35
C GLU A 101 -18.59 -1.43 -1.31
N PRO A 102 -18.67 -2.69 -0.83
CA PRO A 102 -18.56 -3.15 0.56
C PRO A 102 -17.11 -3.26 1.08
N TYR A 103 -16.13 -3.15 0.18
CA TYR A 103 -14.73 -3.46 0.48
C TYR A 103 -14.16 -2.71 1.68
N LYS A 104 -14.48 -1.42 1.83
CA LYS A 104 -14.10 -0.66 3.03
C LYS A 104 -14.58 -1.36 4.31
N SER A 105 -15.84 -1.75 4.37
CA SER A 105 -16.44 -2.39 5.55
C SER A 105 -15.86 -3.77 5.84
N GLU A 106 -15.44 -4.50 4.80
CA GLU A 106 -14.82 -5.82 4.94
C GLU A 106 -13.35 -5.74 5.39
N ILE A 107 -12.61 -4.74 4.90
CA ILE A 107 -11.15 -4.66 5.07
C ILE A 107 -10.75 -3.85 6.31
N LEU A 108 -11.45 -2.74 6.59
CA LEU A 108 -11.12 -1.80 7.68
C LEU A 108 -11.04 -2.47 9.08
N PRO A 109 -11.89 -3.44 9.44
CA PRO A 109 -11.80 -4.11 10.74
C PRO A 109 -10.43 -4.74 11.02
N HIS A 110 -9.71 -5.18 9.99
CA HIS A 110 -8.42 -5.87 10.09
C HIS A 110 -7.20 -4.93 10.00
N TRP A 111 -7.42 -3.63 9.79
CA TRP A 111 -6.35 -2.67 9.56
C TRP A 111 -5.82 -2.03 10.85
N ARG A 112 -4.59 -2.36 11.26
CA ARG A 112 -3.95 -1.88 12.51
C ARG A 112 -2.44 -1.64 12.30
N PHE A 113 -1.91 -0.60 12.94
CA PHE A 113 -0.48 -0.24 12.85
C PHE A 113 0.05 0.33 14.18
N LYS A 114 -0.52 -0.09 15.32
CA LYS A 114 -0.16 0.47 16.64
C LYS A 114 1.31 0.24 16.96
N ASN A 115 1.81 -0.96 16.76
CA ASN A 115 3.18 -1.40 17.03
C ASN A 115 3.57 -2.50 16.02
N PRO A 116 4.83 -2.97 16.01
CA PRO A 116 5.27 -3.95 15.01
C PRO A 116 4.50 -5.28 15.04
N PRO A 117 4.16 -5.89 16.21
CA PRO A 117 3.31 -7.08 16.24
C PRO A 117 1.94 -6.88 15.56
N ALA A 118 1.23 -5.80 15.91
CA ALA A 118 -0.06 -5.48 15.32
C ALA A 118 0.06 -5.17 13.81
N ALA A 119 1.15 -4.54 13.38
CA ALA A 119 1.41 -4.28 11.98
C ALA A 119 1.62 -5.58 11.18
N ARG A 120 2.37 -6.56 11.73
CA ARG A 120 2.55 -7.87 11.09
C ARG A 120 1.23 -8.63 10.96
N GLU A 121 0.49 -8.74 12.05
CA GLU A 121 -0.83 -9.40 12.05
C GLU A 121 -1.77 -8.75 11.04
N SER A 122 -1.86 -7.42 11.07
CA SER A 122 -2.70 -6.66 10.14
C SER A 122 -2.26 -6.82 8.69
N SER A 123 -0.98 -6.62 8.37
CA SER A 123 -0.50 -6.72 7.00
C SER A 123 -0.64 -8.13 6.43
N SER A 124 -0.39 -9.17 7.24
CA SER A 124 -0.59 -10.56 6.84
C SER A 124 -2.07 -10.89 6.62
N LYS A 125 -2.97 -10.41 7.49
CA LYS A 125 -4.41 -10.62 7.29
C LYS A 125 -4.91 -9.91 6.04
N LEU A 126 -4.50 -8.66 5.83
CA LEU A 126 -4.85 -7.90 4.63
C LEU A 126 -4.29 -8.57 3.38
N TYR A 127 -3.08 -9.11 3.42
CA TYR A 127 -2.53 -9.84 2.27
C TYR A 127 -3.33 -11.11 1.96
N SER A 128 -3.76 -11.86 2.97
CA SER A 128 -4.69 -12.99 2.78
C SER A 128 -6.00 -12.55 2.10
N ILE A 129 -6.60 -11.45 2.55
CA ILE A 129 -7.82 -10.89 1.94
C ILE A 129 -7.58 -10.48 0.47
N PHE A 130 -6.42 -9.85 0.21
CA PHE A 130 -6.00 -9.48 -1.14
C PHE A 130 -5.91 -10.69 -2.06
N CYS A 131 -5.27 -11.78 -1.61
CA CYS A 131 -5.18 -13.02 -2.38
C CYS A 131 -6.56 -13.64 -2.64
N SER A 132 -7.47 -13.64 -1.65
CA SER A 132 -8.82 -14.16 -1.86
C SER A 132 -9.61 -13.37 -2.91
N TYR A 133 -9.50 -12.03 -2.95
CA TYR A 133 -10.11 -11.28 -4.04
C TYR A 133 -9.47 -11.57 -5.40
N LEU A 134 -8.15 -11.77 -5.45
CA LEU A 134 -7.48 -12.18 -6.68
C LEU A 134 -7.93 -13.56 -7.15
N GLU A 135 -8.12 -14.54 -6.25
CA GLU A 135 -8.64 -15.86 -6.60
C GLU A 135 -10.02 -15.78 -7.26
N GLU A 136 -10.83 -14.78 -6.90
CA GLU A 136 -12.16 -14.52 -7.44
C GLU A 136 -12.16 -13.57 -8.66
N ASP A 137 -10.98 -13.18 -9.16
CA ASP A 137 -10.83 -12.15 -10.21
C ASP A 137 -11.51 -10.81 -9.85
N ASP A 138 -11.68 -10.54 -8.55
CA ASP A 138 -12.22 -9.28 -8.03
C ASP A 138 -11.12 -8.22 -7.92
N PHE A 139 -10.88 -7.53 -9.03
CA PHE A 139 -9.90 -6.45 -9.08
C PHE A 139 -10.21 -5.32 -8.08
N VAL A 140 -11.48 -4.94 -7.89
CA VAL A 140 -11.83 -3.79 -7.02
C VAL A 140 -11.52 -4.12 -5.57
N GLY A 141 -11.86 -5.32 -5.11
CA GLY A 141 -11.51 -5.81 -3.78
C GLY A 141 -10.01 -5.93 -3.57
N ALA A 142 -9.28 -6.47 -4.54
CA ALA A 142 -7.82 -6.55 -4.50
C ALA A 142 -7.19 -5.16 -4.44
N ASP A 143 -7.62 -4.22 -5.29
CA ASP A 143 -7.09 -2.86 -5.32
C ASP A 143 -7.39 -2.09 -4.02
N MET A 144 -8.60 -2.23 -3.46
CA MET A 144 -8.93 -1.66 -2.16
C MET A 144 -8.03 -2.21 -1.06
N THR A 145 -7.81 -3.53 -1.03
CA THR A 145 -6.97 -4.16 0.00
C THR A 145 -5.52 -3.68 -0.11
N ARG A 146 -4.97 -3.59 -1.32
CA ARG A 146 -3.65 -3.02 -1.61
C ARG A 146 -3.56 -1.55 -1.18
N LYS A 147 -4.63 -0.74 -1.34
CA LYS A 147 -4.71 0.63 -0.79
C LYS A 147 -4.71 0.66 0.73
N PHE A 148 -5.39 -0.28 1.41
CA PHE A 148 -5.33 -0.39 2.87
C PHE A 148 -3.92 -0.72 3.37
N ILE A 149 -3.21 -1.62 2.70
CA ILE A 149 -1.80 -1.94 3.00
C ILE A 149 -0.93 -0.68 2.80
N GLN A 150 -1.11 0.05 1.70
CA GLN A 150 -0.43 1.32 1.46
C GLN A 150 -0.74 2.37 2.55
N MET A 151 -2.01 2.48 2.94
CA MET A 151 -2.44 3.36 4.04
C MET A 151 -1.77 2.97 5.36
N GLY A 152 -1.54 1.68 5.61
CA GLY A 152 -0.76 1.19 6.75
C GLY A 152 0.65 1.77 6.76
N TYR A 153 1.34 1.70 5.63
CA TYR A 153 2.66 2.28 5.44
C TYR A 153 2.66 3.81 5.64
N THR A 154 1.80 4.54 4.95
CA THR A 154 1.84 6.02 4.98
C THR A 154 1.39 6.57 6.33
N ARG A 155 0.41 5.94 6.99
CA ARG A 155 -0.02 6.34 8.34
C ARG A 155 1.07 6.05 9.36
N ALA A 156 1.69 4.88 9.32
CA ALA A 156 2.82 4.58 10.20
C ALA A 156 3.98 5.58 10.00
N ARG A 157 4.37 5.88 8.75
CA ARG A 157 5.39 6.91 8.47
C ARG A 157 5.00 8.31 8.94
N ARG A 158 3.73 8.69 8.79
CA ARG A 158 3.27 10.00 9.28
C ARG A 158 3.40 10.10 10.80
N TYR A 159 3.08 9.02 11.51
CA TYR A 159 3.17 8.97 12.97
C TYR A 159 4.62 8.88 13.46
N SER A 160 5.54 8.27 12.70
CA SER A 160 6.98 8.34 13.02
C SER A 160 7.54 9.74 12.79
N ASN A 161 7.11 10.43 11.73
CA ASN A 161 7.66 11.73 11.33
C ASN A 161 7.06 12.92 12.10
N HIS A 162 5.87 12.77 12.70
CA HIS A 162 5.19 13.85 13.40
C HIS A 162 4.57 13.32 14.69
N LYS A 163 4.84 13.98 15.81
CA LYS A 163 4.29 13.61 17.13
C LYS A 163 2.77 13.51 17.08
N GLY A 164 2.22 12.34 17.47
CA GLY A 164 0.79 12.05 17.41
C GLY A 164 0.19 12.03 15.99
N GLY A 165 1.02 12.00 14.95
CA GLY A 165 0.59 12.03 13.55
C GLY A 165 0.01 13.37 13.09
N LYS A 166 0.15 14.44 13.89
CA LYS A 166 -0.32 15.80 13.55
C LYS A 166 0.68 16.43 12.59
N LYS A 167 0.35 16.40 11.29
CA LYS A 167 1.21 16.94 10.22
C LYS A 167 1.07 18.46 10.06
N TYR A 168 -0.05 19.05 10.46
CA TYR A 168 -0.32 20.47 10.20
C TYR A 168 -0.97 21.17 11.40
N ILE A 169 -0.73 22.48 11.47
CA ILE A 169 -1.47 23.43 12.30
C ILE A 169 -2.33 24.31 11.41
N TYR A 170 -3.40 24.84 11.98
CA TYR A 170 -4.33 25.75 11.30
C TYR A 170 -4.30 27.09 12.02
N GLY A 171 -4.09 28.18 11.28
CA GLY A 171 -4.22 29.53 11.83
C GLY A 171 -5.68 29.84 12.20
N GLU A 172 -5.88 30.62 13.26
CA GLU A 172 -7.20 31.04 13.70
C GLU A 172 -7.97 31.72 12.54
N GLY A 173 -9.24 31.36 12.38
CA GLY A 173 -10.15 31.96 11.39
C GLY A 173 -9.88 31.66 9.91
N LYS A 174 -8.81 30.92 9.54
CA LYS A 174 -8.42 30.73 8.13
C LYS A 174 -8.75 29.37 7.51
N GLY A 175 -9.52 28.52 8.19
CA GLY A 175 -9.96 27.23 7.64
C GLY A 175 -8.80 26.43 7.02
N LYS A 176 -9.01 25.82 5.85
CA LYS A 176 -7.97 25.05 5.13
C LYS A 176 -6.85 25.94 4.53
N ASP A 177 -7.12 27.22 4.27
CA ASP A 177 -6.18 28.15 3.63
C ASP A 177 -5.11 28.66 4.62
N GLY A 178 -5.34 28.49 5.92
CA GLY A 178 -4.38 28.80 6.99
C GLY A 178 -3.48 27.63 7.40
N ARG A 179 -3.40 26.56 6.61
CA ARG A 179 -2.68 25.33 7.00
C ARG A 179 -1.17 25.49 6.84
N LYS A 180 -0.43 25.31 7.94
CA LYS A 180 1.05 25.24 7.93
C LYS A 180 1.53 23.83 8.27
N GLU A 181 2.43 23.27 7.46
CA GLU A 181 3.05 21.98 7.74
C GLU A 181 4.02 22.10 8.93
N ILE A 182 3.90 21.17 9.87
CA ILE A 182 4.82 21.04 11.00
C ILE A 182 6.08 20.35 10.47
N PRO A 183 7.30 20.83 10.80
CA PRO A 183 8.54 20.14 10.46
C PRO A 183 8.51 18.68 10.89
N ARG A 184 9.19 17.83 10.12
CA ARG A 184 9.36 16.42 10.48
C ARG A 184 10.32 16.32 11.66
N LEU A 185 10.12 15.30 12.48
CA LEU A 185 11.06 14.91 13.52
C LEU A 185 12.37 14.43 12.89
N GLU A 186 13.48 14.81 13.51
CA GLU A 186 14.79 14.25 13.22
C GLU A 186 14.79 12.74 13.44
N VAL A 187 15.66 12.01 12.74
CA VAL A 187 15.65 10.54 12.76
C VAL A 187 15.79 9.98 14.19
N ALA A 188 16.58 10.63 15.04
CA ALA A 188 16.78 10.24 16.43
C ALA A 188 15.51 10.37 17.30
N ASP A 189 14.57 11.25 16.92
CA ASP A 189 13.33 11.53 17.66
C ASP A 189 12.12 10.78 17.08
N GLN A 190 12.29 10.00 16.01
CA GLN A 190 11.20 9.24 15.42
C GLN A 190 10.80 8.07 16.32
N ASP A 191 9.49 7.83 16.41
CA ASP A 191 8.95 6.65 17.08
C ASP A 191 9.41 5.38 16.35
N ALA A 192 10.31 4.63 16.99
CA ALA A 192 10.90 3.41 16.43
C ALA A 192 9.86 2.33 16.12
N GLU A 193 8.79 2.23 16.91
CA GLU A 193 7.71 1.27 16.63
C GLU A 193 6.95 1.64 15.35
N LYS A 194 6.74 2.94 15.10
CA LYS A 194 6.11 3.42 13.87
C LYS A 194 7.01 3.31 12.65
N VAL A 195 8.31 3.54 12.82
CA VAL A 195 9.29 3.29 11.75
C VAL A 195 9.24 1.82 11.33
N GLU A 196 9.24 0.90 12.30
CA GLU A 196 9.23 -0.53 12.00
C GLU A 196 7.89 -1.01 11.44
N ALA A 197 6.76 -0.55 12.00
CA ALA A 197 5.43 -0.81 11.43
C ALA A 197 5.33 -0.34 9.96
N ALA A 198 5.89 0.83 9.64
CA ALA A 198 5.93 1.31 8.26
C ALA A 198 6.74 0.40 7.33
N LYS A 199 7.89 -0.12 7.79
CA LYS A 199 8.69 -1.05 6.99
C LYS A 199 7.93 -2.34 6.68
N ILE A 200 7.22 -2.89 7.67
CA ILE A 200 6.41 -4.11 7.51
C ILE A 200 5.36 -3.91 6.41
N PHE A 201 4.55 -2.85 6.49
CA PHE A 201 3.56 -2.56 5.45
C PHE A 201 4.19 -2.26 4.09
N LYS A 202 5.32 -1.56 4.05
CA LYS A 202 6.02 -1.25 2.80
C LYS A 202 6.54 -2.51 2.11
N TRP A 203 7.06 -3.45 2.89
CA TRP A 203 7.54 -4.73 2.38
C TRP A 203 6.38 -5.52 1.74
N VAL A 204 5.27 -5.71 2.46
CA VAL A 204 4.08 -6.39 1.91
C VAL A 204 3.55 -5.66 0.66
N LEU A 205 3.49 -4.33 0.69
CA LEU A 205 3.03 -3.56 -0.47
C LEU A 205 3.90 -3.81 -1.71
N ASN A 206 5.23 -3.76 -1.55
CA ASN A 206 6.17 -3.84 -2.67
C ASN A 206 6.37 -5.26 -3.16
N GLU A 207 6.70 -6.18 -2.26
CA GLU A 207 7.11 -7.53 -2.60
C GLU A 207 5.89 -8.40 -2.91
N GLU A 208 4.82 -8.26 -2.13
CA GLU A 208 3.64 -9.14 -2.27
C GLU A 208 2.61 -8.55 -3.21
N CYS A 209 2.14 -7.31 -2.98
CA CYS A 209 1.07 -6.75 -3.82
C CYS A 209 1.56 -6.30 -5.19
N TRP A 210 2.60 -5.47 -5.27
CA TRP A 210 3.15 -5.01 -6.55
C TRP A 210 3.97 -6.08 -7.28
N GLY A 211 4.52 -7.06 -6.54
CA GLY A 211 5.18 -8.22 -7.12
C GLY A 211 4.22 -9.29 -7.66
N ASN A 212 2.92 -9.21 -7.36
CA ASN A 212 1.94 -10.19 -7.83
C ASN A 212 1.54 -9.91 -9.30
N GLU A 213 1.94 -10.82 -10.20
CA GLU A 213 1.69 -10.71 -11.64
C GLU A 213 0.20 -10.65 -11.99
N LYS A 214 -0.65 -11.42 -11.30
CA LYS A 214 -2.10 -11.44 -11.54
C LYS A 214 -2.72 -10.07 -11.23
N TYR A 215 -2.35 -9.47 -10.09
CA TYR A 215 -2.82 -8.13 -9.74
C TYR A 215 -2.36 -7.07 -10.75
N VAL A 216 -1.08 -7.09 -11.14
CA VAL A 216 -0.55 -6.16 -12.13
C VAL A 216 -1.33 -6.25 -13.44
N ARG A 217 -1.58 -7.46 -13.93
CA ARG A 217 -2.39 -7.70 -15.13
C ARG A 217 -3.81 -7.16 -15.00
N LEU A 218 -4.55 -7.53 -13.95
CA LEU A 218 -5.93 -7.05 -13.72
C LEU A 218 -6.00 -5.53 -13.60
N ARG A 219 -4.99 -4.91 -12.98
CA ARG A 219 -4.88 -3.47 -12.88
C ARG A 219 -4.68 -2.82 -14.25
N GLU A 220 -3.83 -3.37 -15.09
CA GLU A 220 -3.60 -2.87 -16.45
C GLU A 220 -4.87 -3.00 -17.30
N GLU A 221 -5.52 -4.17 -17.28
CA GLU A 221 -6.81 -4.40 -17.95
C GLU A 221 -7.87 -3.36 -17.51
N HIS A 222 -8.01 -3.13 -16.21
CA HIS A 222 -8.93 -2.11 -15.70
C HIS A 222 -8.55 -0.69 -16.15
N LEU A 223 -7.25 -0.36 -16.20
CA LEU A 223 -6.80 0.96 -16.63
C LEU A 223 -7.03 1.20 -18.12
N GLU A 224 -6.82 0.20 -18.98
CA GLU A 224 -7.15 0.31 -20.41
C GLU A 224 -8.65 0.48 -20.61
N TRP A 225 -9.45 -0.40 -20.00
CA TRP A 225 -10.91 -0.31 -20.03
C TRP A 225 -11.42 1.06 -19.53
N ALA A 226 -10.81 1.61 -18.48
CA ALA A 226 -11.20 2.90 -17.92
C ALA A 226 -10.84 4.08 -18.83
N ARG A 227 -9.79 4.00 -19.66
CA ARG A 227 -9.41 5.08 -20.59
C ARG A 227 -10.40 5.23 -21.75
N GLU A 228 -11.04 4.14 -22.13
CA GLU A 228 -12.00 4.10 -23.25
C GLU A 228 -13.43 4.50 -22.82
N ARG A 229 -13.66 4.72 -21.52
CA ARG A 229 -14.99 5.01 -20.98
C ARG A 229 -15.03 6.34 -20.26
N GLU A 230 -16.19 6.99 -20.35
CA GLU A 230 -16.46 8.17 -19.54
C GLU A 230 -16.43 7.83 -18.04
N VAL A 231 -16.12 8.83 -17.23
CA VAL A 231 -16.18 8.71 -15.77
C VAL A 231 -17.67 8.75 -15.37
N PRO A 232 -18.15 7.79 -14.56
CA PRO A 232 -19.53 7.81 -14.08
C PRO A 232 -19.81 9.11 -13.35
N ARG A 233 -20.97 9.71 -13.64
CA ARG A 233 -21.48 10.90 -12.96
C ARG A 233 -22.55 10.50 -11.95
N GLU A 234 -22.67 11.26 -10.88
CA GLU A 234 -23.66 11.03 -9.83
C GLU A 234 -25.10 10.94 -10.38
N ASP A 235 -25.43 11.76 -11.37
CA ASP A 235 -26.75 11.81 -12.04
C ASP A 235 -26.92 10.79 -13.18
N GLY A 236 -25.87 10.03 -13.48
CA GLY A 236 -25.84 9.02 -14.55
C GLY A 236 -26.86 7.91 -14.33
N GLU A 237 -27.42 7.40 -15.43
CA GLU A 237 -28.40 6.29 -15.39
C GLU A 237 -27.81 5.04 -14.73
N GLU A 238 -26.59 4.66 -15.09
CA GLU A 238 -25.87 3.52 -14.47
C GLU A 238 -25.69 3.66 -12.96
N VAL A 239 -25.53 4.89 -12.44
CA VAL A 239 -25.42 5.14 -11.01
C VAL A 239 -26.79 5.05 -10.36
N ARG A 240 -27.82 5.66 -10.95
CA ARG A 240 -29.21 5.62 -10.46
C ARG A 240 -29.74 4.20 -10.36
N GLU A 241 -29.45 3.34 -11.34
CA GLU A 241 -29.83 1.93 -11.34
C GLU A 241 -29.07 1.09 -10.29
N ALA A 242 -27.84 1.48 -9.97
CA ALA A 242 -27.00 0.79 -9.00
C ALA A 242 -27.26 1.20 -7.53
N LEU A 243 -28.08 2.22 -7.29
CA LEU A 243 -28.39 2.69 -5.93
C LEU A 243 -29.20 1.66 -5.16
N LEU A 244 -28.70 1.32 -3.97
CA LEU A 244 -29.43 0.52 -2.99
C LEU A 244 -30.40 1.42 -2.22
N LYS A 245 -31.62 0.93 -2.01
CA LYS A 245 -32.65 1.62 -1.22
C LYS A 245 -32.34 1.54 0.27
N ASP A 246 -31.94 0.35 0.71
CA ASP A 246 -31.44 0.07 2.04
C ASP A 246 -30.06 -0.62 1.97
N PRO A 247 -28.97 0.17 1.94
CA PRO A 247 -27.63 -0.38 1.87
C PRO A 247 -27.26 -1.29 3.05
N ALA A 248 -27.92 -1.19 4.20
CA ALA A 248 -27.60 -2.02 5.36
C ALA A 248 -28.11 -3.46 5.20
N GLU A 249 -29.28 -3.62 4.57
CA GLU A 249 -29.90 -4.93 4.34
C GLU A 249 -29.49 -5.53 2.98
N GLU A 250 -29.34 -4.71 1.95
CA GLU A 250 -29.08 -5.19 0.58
C GLU A 250 -27.59 -5.47 0.31
N ARG A 251 -26.68 -4.82 1.04
CA ARG A 251 -25.23 -4.98 0.79
C ARG A 251 -24.69 -6.16 1.59
N VAL A 252 -24.32 -7.23 0.89
CA VAL A 252 -23.58 -8.35 1.49
C VAL A 252 -22.16 -7.92 1.84
N VAL A 253 -21.85 -7.87 3.14
CA VAL A 253 -20.51 -7.59 3.68
C VAL A 253 -19.90 -8.88 4.21
N ARG A 254 -18.81 -9.35 3.58
CA ARG A 254 -18.06 -10.53 4.06
C ARG A 254 -17.33 -10.23 5.36
N LYS A 255 -17.25 -11.25 6.21
CA LYS A 255 -16.41 -11.27 7.40
C LYS A 255 -15.20 -12.16 7.13
N TRP A 256 -14.02 -11.63 7.38
CA TRP A 256 -12.75 -12.32 7.15
C TRP A 256 -12.16 -12.86 8.45
#